data_AF-A0A6I7Z3H5-F1
#
_entry.id   AF-A0A6I7Z3H5-F1
#
_cell.length_a   1.000
_cell.length_b   1.000
_cell.length_c   1.000
_cell.angle_alpha   90.00
_cell.angle_beta   90.00
_cell.angle_gamma   90.00
#
_symmetry.space_group_name_H-M   'P 1'
#
loop_
_entity.id
_entity.type
_entity.pdbx_description
1 polymer ?
#
loop_
_entity_poly.entity_id
_entity_poly.type
_entity_poly.pdbx_seq_one_letter_code
_entity_poly.pdbx_strand_id
1 'polypeptide(L)'
;MAFEYEYEAMRALSRRKSRRLRAMAASLRDIVDNRAGADPTTLLLHPDIPPDVPGRWCRQHGYTAGLGADGLTIRRDGEPPAVARLGDTLRWDGRRIHVEPRD
;
A
#
# COMPACT_ATOMS: atom_id res chain seq x y z
N MET A 1 33.47 -15.09 13.25
CA MET A 1 33.13 -13.70 13.62
C MET A 1 32.40 -12.91 12.52
N ALA A 2 32.67 -13.10 11.22
CA ALA A 2 31.93 -12.36 10.16
C ALA A 2 30.42 -12.70 10.08
N PHE A 3 30.05 -13.97 10.30
CA PHE A 3 28.66 -14.45 10.23
C PHE A 3 27.73 -13.87 11.30
N GLU A 4 28.23 -13.66 12.53
CA GLU A 4 27.42 -13.07 13.61
C GLU A 4 27.14 -11.59 13.34
N TYR A 5 28.11 -10.88 12.76
CA TYR A 5 27.97 -9.48 12.38
C TYR A 5 26.94 -9.27 11.26
N GLU A 6 26.97 -10.11 10.22
CA GLU A 6 25.98 -10.08 9.13
C GLU A 6 24.57 -10.42 9.64
N TYR A 7 24.45 -11.41 10.53
CA TYR A 7 23.18 -11.78 11.13
C TYR A 7 22.59 -10.65 11.99
N GLU A 8 23.40 -9.99 12.81
CA GLU A 8 22.97 -8.84 13.61
C GLU A 8 22.59 -7.63 12.73
N ALA A 9 23.35 -7.38 11.66
CA ALA A 9 23.04 -6.32 10.69
C ALA A 9 21.70 -6.57 9.98
N MET A 10 21.44 -7.80 9.52
CA MET A 10 20.16 -8.19 8.92
C MET A 10 19.01 -8.09 9.93
N ARG A 11 19.23 -8.47 11.18
CA ARG A 11 18.22 -8.40 12.25
C ARG A 11 17.90 -6.94 12.62
N ALA A 12 18.90 -6.07 12.67
CA ALA A 12 18.72 -4.64 12.89
C ALA A 12 17.95 -3.97 11.74
N LEU A 13 18.29 -4.30 10.49
CA LEU A 13 17.58 -3.84 9.29
C LEU A 13 16.12 -4.28 9.29
N SER A 14 15.86 -5.55 9.61
CA SER A 14 14.51 -6.11 9.72
C SER A 14 13.68 -5.38 10.78
N ARG A 15 14.25 -5.16 11.98
CA ARG A 15 13.60 -4.38 13.06
C ARG A 15 13.29 -2.95 12.63
N ARG A 16 14.21 -2.29 11.93
CA ARG A 16 14.04 -0.91 11.44
C ARG A 16 12.92 -0.83 10.39
N LYS A 17 12.88 -1.79 9.46
CA LYS A 17 11.82 -1.96 8.46
C LYS A 17 10.47 -2.21 9.13
N SER A 18 10.40 -3.12 10.11
CA SER A 18 9.18 -3.37 10.89
C SER A 18 8.70 -2.12 11.64
N ARG A 19 9.60 -1.33 12.24
CA ARG A 19 9.21 -0.12 12.96
C ARG A 19 8.63 0.94 12.02
N ARG A 20 9.21 1.11 10.83
CA ARG A 20 8.68 2.01 9.79
C ARG A 20 7.29 1.57 9.31
N LEU A 21 7.11 0.28 9.08
CA LEU A 21 5.81 -0.29 8.67
C LEU A 21 4.74 -0.09 9.76
N ARG A 22 5.08 -0.27 11.04
CA ARG A 22 4.15 -0.01 12.16
C ARG A 22 3.75 1.46 12.26
N ALA A 23 4.69 2.38 12.04
CA ALA A 23 4.41 3.82 12.07
C ALA A 23 3.50 4.24 10.89
N MET A 24 3.73 3.69 9.69
CA MET A 24 2.81 3.88 8.55
C MET A 24 1.42 3.32 8.85
N ALA A 25 1.36 2.09 9.38
CA ALA A 25 0.10 1.46 9.74
C ALA A 25 -0.70 2.27 10.77
N ALA A 26 -0.02 2.86 11.76
CA ALA A 26 -0.66 3.72 12.76
C ALA A 26 -1.24 4.99 12.12
N SER A 27 -0.46 5.67 11.28
CA SER A 27 -0.91 6.87 10.55
C SER A 27 -2.15 6.60 9.69
N LEU A 28 -2.24 5.41 9.09
CA LEU A 28 -3.35 5.02 8.23
C LEU A 28 -4.62 4.61 9.03
N ARG A 29 -4.49 4.11 10.27
CA ARG A 29 -5.65 3.84 11.14
C ARG A 29 -6.35 5.12 11.58
N ASP A 30 -5.57 6.16 11.89
CA ASP A 30 -6.09 7.43 12.40
C ASP A 30 -6.90 8.22 11.34
N ILE A 31 -6.78 7.86 10.06
CA ILE A 31 -7.31 8.68 8.97
C ILE A 31 -8.79 8.38 8.67
N VAL A 32 -9.34 7.16 8.85
CA VAL A 32 -10.78 6.85 8.58
C VAL A 32 -11.31 5.58 9.31
N ASP A 33 -10.84 5.19 10.50
CA ASP A 33 -11.19 3.87 11.11
C ASP A 33 -10.97 2.67 10.15
N ASN A 34 -10.22 2.91 9.06
CA ASN A 34 -10.14 2.04 7.90
C ASN A 34 -8.99 1.09 8.15
N ARG A 35 -9.30 0.07 8.95
CA ARG A 35 -8.37 -0.99 9.36
C ARG A 35 -7.71 -1.68 8.16
N ALA A 36 -8.36 -1.63 7.00
CA ALA A 36 -7.87 -2.15 5.74
C ALA A 36 -6.90 -1.21 5.00
N GLY A 37 -7.11 0.11 5.08
CA GLY A 37 -6.14 1.11 4.64
C GLY A 37 -4.88 1.14 5.50
N ALA A 38 -4.91 0.54 6.69
CA ALA A 38 -3.80 0.50 7.64
C ALA A 38 -2.72 -0.56 7.39
N ASP A 39 -2.89 -1.43 6.40
CA ASP A 39 -1.82 -2.34 6.00
C ASP A 39 -0.89 -1.63 4.99
N PRO A 40 0.39 -1.38 5.33
CA PRO A 40 1.35 -0.79 4.39
C PRO A 40 1.75 -1.72 3.24
N THR A 41 1.26 -2.96 3.24
CA THR A 41 1.46 -3.97 2.20
C THR A 41 0.20 -4.30 1.42
N THR A 42 -0.97 -3.93 1.94
CA THR A 42 -2.27 -4.22 1.35
C THR A 42 -3.16 -2.99 1.40
N LEU A 43 -3.69 -2.57 0.25
CA LEU A 43 -4.73 -1.54 0.18
C LEU A 43 -6.05 -2.22 -0.21
N LEU A 44 -7.08 -2.12 0.61
CA LEU A 44 -8.45 -2.49 0.21
C LEU A 44 -9.21 -1.21 -0.14
N LEU A 45 -9.83 -1.19 -1.31
CA LEU A 45 -10.64 -0.07 -1.81
C LEU A 45 -12.09 -0.50 -1.86
N HIS A 46 -12.88 0.02 -0.94
CA HIS A 46 -14.33 -0.04 -1.03
C HIS A 46 -14.84 0.98 -2.05
N PRO A 47 -15.97 0.74 -2.74
CA PRO A 47 -16.58 1.72 -3.64
C PRO A 47 -16.85 3.07 -2.98
N ASP A 48 -17.13 3.07 -1.67
CA ASP A 48 -17.42 4.26 -0.86
C ASP A 48 -16.17 4.87 -0.20
N ILE A 49 -14.97 4.37 -0.52
CA ILE A 49 -13.75 4.90 0.09
C ILE A 49 -13.50 6.33 -0.38
N PRO A 50 -13.16 7.26 0.52
CA PRO A 50 -12.80 8.61 0.12
C PRO A 50 -11.62 8.61 -0.88
N PRO A 51 -11.70 9.38 -1.98
CA PRO A 51 -10.72 9.32 -3.08
C PRO A 51 -9.30 9.78 -2.67
N ASP A 52 -9.18 10.49 -1.55
CA ASP A 52 -7.91 10.93 -0.98
C ASP A 52 -7.12 9.79 -0.31
N VAL A 53 -7.80 8.73 0.15
CA VAL A 53 -7.16 7.55 0.80
C VAL A 53 -6.25 6.79 -0.16
N PRO A 54 -6.71 6.29 -1.34
CA PRO A 54 -5.83 5.66 -2.32
C PRO A 54 -4.73 6.60 -2.79
N GLY A 55 -5.05 7.88 -2.99
CA GLY A 55 -4.08 8.91 -3.38
C GLY A 55 -2.93 9.06 -2.37
N ARG A 56 -3.23 9.10 -1.07
CA ARG A 56 -2.21 9.17 -0.01
C ARG A 56 -1.42 7.88 0.14
N TRP A 57 -2.08 6.72 0.14
CA TRP A 57 -1.41 5.43 0.25
C TRP A 57 -0.42 5.25 -0.91
N CYS A 58 -0.86 5.50 -2.14
CA CYS A 58 -0.01 5.45 -3.32
C CYS A 58 1.21 6.39 -3.19
N ARG A 59 1.00 7.65 -2.80
CA ARG A 59 2.10 8.62 -2.63
C ARG A 59 3.15 8.17 -1.62
N GLN A 60 2.75 7.54 -0.51
CA GLN A 60 3.69 7.03 0.49
C GLN A 60 4.59 5.90 -0.05
N HIS A 61 4.15 5.23 -1.11
CA HIS A 61 4.90 4.17 -1.78
C HIS A 61 5.55 4.62 -3.10
N GLY A 62 5.48 5.91 -3.43
CA GLY A 62 6.05 6.46 -4.68
C GLY A 62 5.18 6.23 -5.91
N TYR A 63 3.88 6.00 -5.72
CA TYR A 63 2.89 5.86 -6.78
C TYR A 63 1.95 7.06 -6.83
N THR A 64 1.30 7.24 -7.97
CA THR A 64 0.19 8.16 -8.17
C THR A 64 -1.07 7.35 -8.47
N ALA A 65 -2.17 7.63 -7.76
CA ALA A 65 -3.47 7.01 -7.98
C ALA A 65 -4.43 8.00 -8.64
N GLY A 66 -5.24 7.49 -9.57
CA GLY A 66 -6.42 8.17 -10.13
C GLY A 66 -7.65 7.28 -9.94
N LEU A 67 -8.68 7.79 -9.28
CA LEU A 67 -9.96 7.10 -9.13
C LEU A 67 -10.86 7.42 -10.34
N GLY A 68 -11.35 6.38 -11.00
CA GLY A 68 -12.36 6.49 -12.06
C GLY A 68 -13.68 5.85 -11.62
N ALA A 69 -14.74 6.01 -12.42
CA ALA A 69 -16.06 5.45 -12.12
C ALA A 69 -16.03 3.91 -11.97
N ASP A 70 -15.15 3.24 -12.71
CA ASP A 70 -15.10 1.78 -12.84
C ASP A 70 -13.88 1.13 -12.15
N GLY A 71 -13.05 1.92 -11.45
CA GLY A 71 -11.88 1.37 -10.77
C GLY A 71 -10.77 2.36 -10.45
N LEU A 72 -9.59 1.82 -10.18
CA LEU A 72 -8.39 2.55 -9.78
C LEU A 72 -7.30 2.44 -10.86
N THR A 73 -6.77 3.59 -11.29
CA THR A 73 -5.54 3.65 -12.08
C THR A 73 -4.36 3.98 -11.17
N ILE A 74 -3.29 3.20 -11.24
CA ILE A 74 -2.06 3.42 -10.48
C ILE A 74 -0.90 3.61 -11.45
N ARG A 75 -0.05 4.59 -11.16
CA ARG A 75 1.09 4.96 -11.99
C ARG A 75 2.34 5.12 -11.15
N ARG A 76 3.48 4.75 -11.73
CA ARG A 76 4.82 5.06 -11.23
C ARG A 76 5.62 5.70 -12.35
N ASP A 77 6.48 6.66 -12.04
CA ASP A 77 7.31 7.30 -13.05
C ASP A 77 8.20 6.28 -13.76
N GLY A 78 8.12 6.24 -15.09
CA GLY A 78 8.86 5.30 -15.94
C GLY A 78 8.20 3.93 -16.14
N GLU A 79 7.06 3.64 -15.52
CA GLU A 79 6.31 2.40 -15.72
C GLU A 79 4.93 2.66 -16.38
N PRO A 80 4.41 1.74 -17.20
CA PRO A 80 3.06 1.85 -17.74
C PRO A 80 2.02 1.86 -16.61
N PRO A 81 0.91 2.61 -16.75
CA PRO A 81 -0.19 2.60 -15.79
C PRO A 81 -0.75 1.19 -15.63
N ALA A 82 -1.01 0.75 -14.40
CA ALA A 82 -1.88 -0.39 -14.17
C ALA A 82 -3.29 0.10 -13.82
N VAL A 83 -4.27 -0.61 -14.33
CA VAL A 83 -5.69 -0.36 -14.08
C VAL A 83 -6.23 -1.57 -13.33
N ALA A 84 -6.84 -1.32 -12.17
CA ALA A 84 -7.57 -2.31 -11.40
C ALA A 84 -9.05 -1.95 -11.46
N ARG A 85 -9.89 -2.88 -11.94
CA ARG A 85 -11.34 -2.70 -11.94
C ARG A 85 -11.91 -3.04 -10.57
N LEU A 86 -13.14 -2.61 -10.31
CA LEU A 86 -13.90 -3.09 -9.16
C LEU A 86 -13.95 -4.63 -9.16
N GLY A 87 -13.61 -5.26 -8.04
CA GLY A 87 -13.46 -6.71 -7.89
C GLY A 87 -12.05 -7.25 -8.13
N ASP A 88 -11.13 -6.47 -8.71
CA ASP A 88 -9.79 -6.95 -9.04
C ASP A 88 -8.83 -6.91 -7.85
N THR A 89 -7.83 -7.79 -7.89
CA THR A 89 -6.66 -7.70 -7.01
C THR A 89 -5.40 -7.49 -7.84
N LEU A 90 -4.83 -6.30 -7.74
CA LEU A 90 -3.54 -5.97 -8.35
C LEU A 90 -2.39 -6.35 -7.40
N ARG A 91 -1.31 -6.90 -7.97
CA ARG A 91 -0.04 -7.07 -7.27
C ARG A 91 1.02 -6.18 -7.90
N TRP A 92 1.59 -5.27 -7.13
CA TRP A 92 2.64 -4.35 -7.60
C TRP A 92 3.75 -4.20 -6.55
N ASP A 93 5.00 -4.48 -6.92
CA ASP A 93 6.18 -4.31 -6.04
C ASP A 93 6.04 -5.06 -4.69
N GLY A 94 5.49 -6.27 -4.74
CA GLY A 94 5.22 -7.10 -3.56
C GLY A 94 4.04 -6.64 -2.70
N ARG A 95 3.33 -5.58 -3.10
CA ARG A 95 2.12 -5.06 -2.44
C ARG A 95 0.87 -5.54 -3.15
N ARG A 96 -0.23 -5.62 -2.39
CA ARG A 96 -1.55 -6.03 -2.89
C ARG A 96 -2.51 -4.85 -2.84
N ILE A 97 -3.24 -4.64 -3.91
CA ILE A 97 -4.28 -3.62 -3.98
C ILE A 97 -5.54 -4.34 -4.42
N HIS A 98 -6.46 -4.53 -3.48
CA HIS A 98 -7.75 -5.14 -3.74
C HIS A 98 -8.78 -4.03 -3.92
N VAL A 99 -9.53 -4.10 -5.01
CA VAL A 99 -10.66 -3.22 -5.25
C VAL A 99 -11.89 -4.06 -5.05
N GLU A 100 -12.74 -3.71 -4.11
CA GLU A 100 -13.96 -4.47 -3.89
C GLU A 100 -14.95 -4.24 -5.04
N PRO A 101 -15.77 -5.26 -5.37
CA PRO A 101 -16.87 -5.08 -6.29
C PRO A 101 -17.90 -4.12 -5.69
N ARG A 102 -18.67 -3.47 -6.57
CA ARG A 102 -19.81 -2.65 -6.17
C ARG A 102 -21.05 -3.54 -6.29
N ASP A 103 -21.68 -3.85 -5.16
CA ASP A 103 -22.96 -4.58 -5.09
C ASP A 103 -24.12 -3.77 -5.69
#